data_AF-A0A2V8U7W3-F1
#
_entry.id   AF-A0A2V8U7W3-F1
#
_cell.length_a   1.000
_cell.length_b   1.000
_cell.length_c   1.000
_cell.angle_alpha   90.00
_cell.angle_beta   90.00
_cell.angle_gamma   90.00
#
_symmetry.space_group_name_H-M   'P 1'
#
loop_
_entity.id
_entity.type
_entity.pdbx_description
1 polymer ?
#
loop_
_entity_poly.entity_id
_entity_poly.type
_entity_poly.pdbx_seq_one_letter_code
_entity_poly.pdbx_strand_id
1 'polypeptide(L)'
;MMAQERLRNLAGRAGRGALALALALVPLAAAPTPPKIHADPMLHRLMRRHGVGVDTSGRPTPIGRSELEYYSKFLAVDPHGTPPTARIRLRLDDSGRAALEKMGFKVYGCLKGFASAVVPIDRLPELADVPGIEWMQVVRVPALELNISAPAIGADQAAAIYGTRGDGVLVGDVDSGVDWHHADFRNQDGTTRIRYLWDQTIDCSAGVGSVPPAPFDFGCQYTEAEINAALAGGPSLAFTDVDGHGTHVLGIAGGNGRGTGNGQPSGVYVGVASRANLIMIKIFPDVQGSCSRCFDVGLGLDMIDAKAAEFGLPYVVNLSLGTHLGGHDGSDADEQTIDALTGPGKPGKAVVKAAGNERGLGIHVSGTVATGGTNNHTFTIPQYTPAPGTFNDVQAWEMWYKGGDSMTVSLLDPTSAPCGGSQLAVSGSTGTGFHGVGTNSGTLIVDDTGSPSINGDRFFEAEVDDQLGAAPCRGTWTFRVHGDNRSTSRISSASRGPRSM
;
A
#
# COMPACT_ATOMS: atom_id res chain seq x y z
N MET A 1 42.34 -24.04 -44.64
CA MET A 1 42.29 -23.21 -45.85
C MET A 1 41.52 -21.94 -45.49
N MET A 2 42.10 -20.89 -44.89
CA MET A 2 43.46 -20.33 -44.93
C MET A 2 43.92 -19.78 -46.29
N ALA A 3 44.65 -18.65 -46.22
CA ALA A 3 45.25 -17.82 -47.30
C ALA A 3 44.24 -17.04 -48.19
N GLN A 4 44.50 -15.83 -48.69
CA GLN A 4 45.55 -14.78 -48.50
C GLN A 4 44.92 -13.45 -48.97
N GLU A 5 45.00 -12.26 -48.33
CA GLU A 5 46.11 -11.40 -47.85
C GLU A 5 46.76 -10.41 -48.86
N ARG A 6 46.36 -9.14 -48.71
CA ARG A 6 47.16 -7.88 -48.66
C ARG A 6 48.25 -7.54 -49.69
N LEU A 7 48.09 -6.35 -50.30
CA LEU A 7 49.10 -5.29 -50.60
C LEU A 7 48.31 -4.02 -51.03
N ARG A 8 48.75 -2.75 -50.94
CA ARG A 8 49.56 -1.91 -50.02
C ARG A 8 49.61 -0.51 -50.70
N ASN A 9 49.77 0.58 -49.94
CA ASN A 9 49.72 1.96 -50.47
C ASN A 9 50.93 2.36 -51.34
N LEU A 10 50.72 3.32 -52.24
CA LEU A 10 51.75 4.26 -52.75
C LEU A 10 51.10 5.61 -53.13
N ALA A 11 51.92 6.64 -53.34
CA ALA A 11 51.66 7.91 -52.64
C ALA A 11 52.23 9.19 -53.30
N GLY A 12 51.38 10.21 -53.47
CA GLY A 12 51.76 11.58 -53.87
C GLY A 12 51.98 11.78 -55.38
N ARG A 13 52.26 13.00 -55.86
CA ARG A 13 52.01 14.37 -55.34
C ARG A 13 52.29 15.39 -56.47
N ALA A 14 51.64 16.56 -56.43
CA ALA A 14 51.86 17.74 -57.30
C ALA A 14 51.49 17.60 -58.81
N GLY A 15 51.04 18.66 -59.50
CA GLY A 15 50.63 19.98 -59.00
C GLY A 15 50.57 21.09 -60.08
N ARG A 16 50.30 22.32 -59.63
CA ARG A 16 50.19 23.61 -60.38
C ARG A 16 48.87 23.84 -61.16
N GLY A 17 48.47 25.12 -61.20
CA GLY A 17 47.26 25.61 -61.90
C GLY A 17 46.41 26.53 -61.02
N ALA A 18 46.83 27.78 -60.85
CA ALA A 18 46.13 28.75 -59.99
C ALA A 18 45.54 29.91 -60.80
N LEU A 19 44.27 30.23 -60.56
CA LEU A 19 43.75 31.59 -60.71
C LEU A 19 42.60 31.79 -59.72
N ALA A 20 42.61 32.87 -58.95
CA ALA A 20 41.59 33.18 -57.96
C ALA A 20 40.60 34.21 -58.50
N LEU A 21 39.31 33.98 -58.28
CA LEU A 21 38.27 34.98 -58.51
C LEU A 21 37.47 35.14 -57.22
N ALA A 22 37.63 36.27 -56.55
CA ALA A 22 37.00 36.53 -55.25
C ALA A 22 35.57 37.06 -55.45
N LEU A 23 34.57 36.19 -55.30
CA LEU A 23 33.19 36.61 -55.09
C LEU A 23 32.92 36.79 -53.59
N ALA A 24 32.38 37.93 -53.20
CA ALA A 24 31.96 38.20 -51.83
C ALA A 24 30.67 37.44 -51.51
N LEU A 25 30.79 36.33 -50.77
CA LEU A 25 29.65 35.58 -50.24
C LEU A 25 29.07 36.30 -49.03
N VAL A 26 27.88 36.89 -49.19
CA VAL A 26 27.00 37.23 -48.07
C VAL A 26 26.56 35.90 -47.42
N PRO A 27 26.74 35.70 -46.11
CA PRO A 27 26.32 34.46 -45.47
C PRO A 27 24.79 34.39 -45.42
N LEU A 28 24.20 33.40 -46.11
CA LEU A 28 22.85 32.97 -45.78
C LEU A 28 22.85 32.47 -44.33
N ALA A 29 22.00 33.05 -43.49
CA ALA A 29 21.78 32.54 -42.14
C ALA A 29 21.29 31.09 -42.24
N ALA A 30 21.96 30.18 -41.54
CA ALA A 30 21.53 28.78 -41.49
C ALA A 30 20.13 28.70 -40.86
N ALA A 31 19.21 28.01 -41.53
CA ALA A 31 17.90 27.73 -40.94
C ALA A 31 18.10 26.95 -39.63
N PRO A 32 17.41 27.32 -38.53
CA PRO A 32 17.60 26.64 -37.25
C PRO A 32 17.21 25.17 -37.38
N THR A 33 18.09 24.27 -36.95
CA THR A 33 17.75 22.86 -36.79
C THR A 33 16.59 22.74 -35.80
N PRO A 34 15.47 22.08 -36.14
CA PRO A 34 14.35 21.94 -35.22
C PRO A 34 14.78 21.16 -33.97
N PRO A 35 14.21 21.46 -32.79
CA PRO A 35 14.51 20.73 -31.58
C PRO A 35 14.21 19.23 -31.79
N LYS A 36 15.15 18.37 -31.40
CA LYS A 36 14.93 16.91 -31.44
C LYS A 36 14.04 16.51 -30.27
N ILE A 37 12.73 16.63 -30.45
CA ILE A 37 11.77 16.06 -29.50
C ILE A 37 11.90 14.55 -29.53
N HIS A 38 12.28 13.96 -28.40
CA HIS A 38 12.25 12.53 -28.24
C HIS A 38 10.83 12.11 -27.81
N ALA A 39 9.92 12.00 -28.78
CA ALA A 39 8.58 11.44 -28.55
C ALA A 39 8.56 9.91 -28.72
N ASP A 40 7.73 9.23 -27.94
CA ASP A 40 7.62 7.77 -27.97
C ASP A 40 6.96 7.25 -29.26
N PRO A 41 7.29 6.02 -29.72
CA PRO A 41 6.74 5.47 -30.97
C PRO A 41 5.22 5.35 -31.02
N MET A 42 4.52 5.28 -29.88
CA MET A 42 3.06 5.32 -29.85
C MET A 42 2.53 6.74 -29.99
N LEU A 43 3.13 7.71 -29.29
CA LEU A 43 2.78 9.13 -29.43
C LEU A 43 2.96 9.64 -30.87
N HIS A 44 4.01 9.21 -31.58
CA HIS A 44 4.18 9.49 -33.02
C HIS A 44 2.98 9.03 -33.88
N ARG A 45 2.27 7.96 -33.50
CA ARG A 45 1.07 7.50 -34.22
C ARG A 45 -0.15 8.36 -33.92
N LEU A 46 -0.23 8.96 -32.73
CA LEU A 46 -1.29 9.91 -32.38
C LEU A 46 -1.05 11.29 -33.01
N MET A 47 0.21 11.72 -33.10
CA MET A 47 0.64 13.02 -33.68
C MET A 47 0.51 13.11 -35.23
N ARG A 48 -0.22 12.21 -35.90
CA ARG A 48 -0.42 12.29 -37.36
C ARG A 48 -1.28 13.52 -37.70
N ARG A 49 -0.63 14.55 -38.25
CA ARG A 49 -1.25 15.81 -38.69
C ARG A 49 -2.24 15.59 -39.84
N HIS A 50 -3.18 16.54 -40.01
CA HIS A 50 -3.79 16.79 -41.32
C HIS A 50 -2.71 17.02 -42.38
N GLY A 51 -2.92 16.53 -43.59
CA GLY A 51 -1.92 16.61 -44.66
C GLY A 51 -1.00 15.39 -44.78
N VAL A 52 -1.46 14.25 -44.27
CA VAL A 52 -1.19 12.93 -44.84
C VAL A 52 -2.54 12.15 -44.87
N GLY A 53 -2.70 11.05 -45.61
CA GLY A 53 -4.00 10.59 -46.17
C GLY A 53 -4.51 9.15 -45.89
N VAL A 54 -3.77 8.03 -45.83
CA VAL A 54 -3.06 7.45 -46.98
C VAL A 54 -3.63 8.00 -48.29
N ASP A 55 -2.97 9.02 -48.83
CA ASP A 55 -3.37 9.57 -50.12
C ASP A 55 -2.97 8.63 -51.26
N THR A 56 -3.49 8.88 -52.46
CA THR A 56 -3.19 8.07 -53.66
C THR A 56 -1.73 8.14 -54.13
N SER A 57 -0.86 8.85 -53.39
CA SER A 57 0.60 8.89 -53.59
C SER A 57 1.41 8.21 -52.46
N GLY A 58 0.78 7.74 -51.37
CA GLY A 58 1.38 6.84 -50.38
C GLY A 58 1.76 7.41 -49.00
N ARG A 59 1.10 8.49 -48.53
CA ARG A 59 1.45 9.19 -47.27
C ARG A 59 0.29 9.14 -46.23
N PRO A 60 0.42 8.81 -44.91
CA PRO A 60 -0.65 8.28 -43.99
C PRO A 60 -1.52 9.24 -43.09
N THR A 61 -2.85 9.03 -42.99
CA THR A 61 -3.91 9.94 -42.43
C THR A 61 -3.76 10.48 -40.99
N PRO A 62 -4.40 11.64 -40.66
CA PRO A 62 -4.96 11.91 -39.34
C PRO A 62 -5.56 10.68 -38.69
N ILE A 63 -5.28 10.50 -37.41
CA ILE A 63 -5.77 9.35 -36.68
C ILE A 63 -7.30 9.41 -36.52
N GLY A 64 -7.99 8.47 -37.15
CA GLY A 64 -9.46 8.38 -37.12
C GLY A 64 -9.99 7.87 -35.78
N ARG A 65 -11.25 8.20 -35.44
CA ARG A 65 -11.89 7.79 -34.19
C ARG A 65 -11.81 6.27 -33.95
N SER A 66 -12.04 5.44 -34.96
CA SER A 66 -11.93 3.98 -34.85
C SER A 66 -10.50 3.47 -34.58
N GLU A 67 -9.47 4.23 -34.96
CA GLU A 67 -8.08 3.90 -34.58
C GLU A 67 -7.79 4.38 -33.15
N LEU A 68 -8.32 5.53 -32.72
CA LEU A 68 -8.29 5.97 -31.32
C LEU A 68 -9.00 4.98 -30.39
N GLU A 69 -10.14 4.40 -30.80
CA GLU A 69 -10.88 3.32 -30.12
C GLU A 69 -10.12 1.98 -30.08
N TYR A 70 -9.18 1.76 -31.00
CA TYR A 70 -8.24 0.64 -30.93
C TYR A 70 -7.13 0.92 -29.91
N TYR A 71 -6.53 2.12 -29.94
CA TYR A 71 -5.46 2.50 -29.01
C TYR A 71 -5.92 2.70 -27.57
N SER A 72 -7.16 3.15 -27.31
CA SER A 72 -7.68 3.42 -25.96
C SER A 72 -7.67 2.18 -25.05
N LYS A 73 -7.56 0.97 -25.64
CA LYS A 73 -7.42 -0.31 -24.95
C LYS A 73 -6.07 -0.50 -24.24
N PHE A 74 -5.04 0.27 -24.60
CA PHE A 74 -3.69 0.18 -24.03
C PHE A 74 -2.97 1.53 -23.88
N LEU A 75 -3.54 2.62 -24.40
CA LEU A 75 -3.09 4.01 -24.24
C LEU A 75 -4.20 4.84 -23.58
N ALA A 76 -3.85 5.80 -22.75
CA ALA A 76 -4.78 6.69 -22.06
C ALA A 76 -5.33 7.75 -23.04
N VAL A 77 -6.25 7.32 -23.89
CA VAL A 77 -6.89 8.08 -24.98
C VAL A 77 -8.41 8.07 -24.78
N ASP A 78 -9.03 9.24 -24.86
CA ASP A 78 -10.48 9.39 -24.97
C ASP A 78 -10.86 9.66 -26.45
N PRO A 79 -11.44 8.67 -27.16
CA PRO A 79 -11.89 8.82 -28.54
C PRO A 79 -13.25 9.52 -28.69
N HIS A 80 -14.02 9.67 -27.60
CA HIS A 80 -15.41 10.13 -27.61
C HIS A 80 -15.55 11.59 -27.14
N GLY A 81 -14.59 12.10 -26.38
CA GLY A 81 -14.42 13.52 -26.05
C GLY A 81 -14.45 14.42 -27.28
N THR A 82 -14.78 15.70 -27.05
CA THR A 82 -14.92 16.72 -28.09
C THR A 82 -14.09 17.96 -27.72
N PRO A 83 -12.87 18.13 -28.28
CA PRO A 83 -12.15 17.19 -29.15
C PRO A 83 -11.68 15.92 -28.41
N PRO A 84 -11.36 14.82 -29.12
CA PRO A 84 -10.71 13.65 -28.53
C PRO A 84 -9.38 14.02 -27.87
N THR A 85 -9.00 13.34 -26.78
CA THR A 85 -7.79 13.68 -26.02
C THR A 85 -6.89 12.49 -25.73
N ALA A 86 -5.61 12.76 -25.47
CA ALA A 86 -4.67 11.81 -24.88
C ALA A 86 -4.05 12.38 -23.61
N ARG A 87 -3.79 11.51 -22.63
CA ARG A 87 -2.95 11.84 -21.48
C ARG A 87 -1.48 11.57 -21.82
N ILE A 88 -0.68 12.62 -21.85
CA ILE A 88 0.74 12.57 -22.18
C ILE A 88 1.56 12.69 -20.89
N ARG A 89 2.62 11.87 -20.75
CA ARG A 89 3.70 12.04 -19.80
C ARG A 89 4.83 12.78 -20.50
N LEU A 90 5.32 13.87 -19.90
CA LEU A 90 6.33 14.74 -20.47
C LEU A 90 7.51 14.85 -19.52
N ARG A 91 8.73 14.97 -20.05
CA ARG A 91 9.91 15.42 -19.30
C ARG A 91 10.22 16.86 -19.70
N LEU A 92 10.25 17.76 -18.73
CA LEU A 92 10.39 19.20 -18.95
C LEU A 92 10.99 19.95 -17.76
N ASP A 93 11.48 21.16 -18.06
CA ASP A 93 11.81 22.20 -17.08
C ASP A 93 10.63 23.15 -16.80
N ASP A 94 10.80 24.07 -15.85
CA ASP A 94 9.76 25.03 -15.44
C ASP A 94 9.34 25.99 -16.57
N SER A 95 10.21 26.25 -17.55
CA SER A 95 9.87 27.07 -18.72
C SER A 95 8.95 26.32 -19.67
N GLY A 96 9.20 25.02 -19.89
CA GLY A 96 8.29 24.12 -20.59
C GLY A 96 6.95 23.98 -19.88
N ARG A 97 6.95 23.96 -18.53
CA ARG A 97 5.72 23.91 -17.72
C ARG A 97 4.88 25.18 -17.92
N ALA A 98 5.49 26.35 -17.76
CA ALA A 98 4.84 27.64 -17.95
C ALA A 98 4.35 27.85 -19.40
N ALA A 99 5.09 27.35 -20.39
CA ALA A 99 4.67 27.40 -21.80
C ALA A 99 3.41 26.56 -22.06
N LEU A 100 3.36 25.31 -21.57
CA LEU A 100 2.19 24.44 -21.70
C LEU A 100 0.95 25.04 -21.00
N GLU A 101 1.12 25.58 -19.80
CA GLU A 101 0.03 26.24 -19.07
C GLU A 101 -0.46 27.50 -19.80
N LYS A 102 0.45 28.27 -20.42
CA LYS A 102 0.12 29.42 -21.29
C LYS A 102 -0.56 29.01 -22.61
N MET A 103 -0.35 27.79 -23.11
CA MET A 103 -1.09 27.20 -24.24
C MET A 103 -2.48 26.67 -23.87
N GLY A 104 -2.88 26.82 -22.60
CA GLY A 104 -4.16 26.39 -22.06
C GLY A 104 -4.19 24.94 -21.55
N PHE A 105 -3.05 24.24 -21.47
CA PHE A 105 -3.00 22.86 -20.99
C PHE A 105 -2.78 22.80 -19.48
N LYS A 106 -3.63 22.04 -18.77
CA LYS A 106 -3.43 21.78 -17.34
C LYS A 106 -2.33 20.72 -17.15
N VAL A 107 -1.24 21.11 -16.48
CA VAL A 107 -0.07 20.24 -16.23
C VAL A 107 -0.07 19.71 -14.79
N TYR A 108 -0.13 18.39 -14.65
CA TYR A 108 -0.30 17.66 -13.41
C TYR A 108 1.04 17.13 -12.86
N GLY A 109 1.43 17.64 -11.69
CA GLY A 109 2.63 17.25 -10.95
C GLY A 109 3.96 17.63 -11.63
N CYS A 110 5.07 17.44 -10.92
CA CYS A 110 6.42 17.40 -11.50
C CYS A 110 7.33 16.58 -10.59
N LEU A 111 7.63 15.33 -10.94
CA LEU A 111 8.51 14.44 -10.17
C LEU A 111 9.76 14.15 -10.99
N LYS A 112 10.92 14.61 -10.51
CA LYS A 112 12.22 14.50 -11.21
C LYS A 112 12.15 15.02 -12.67
N GLY A 113 11.50 16.15 -12.88
CA GLY A 113 11.28 16.75 -14.21
C GLY A 113 10.17 16.10 -15.04
N PHE A 114 9.45 15.10 -14.53
CA PHE A 114 8.34 14.48 -15.25
C PHE A 114 6.97 14.95 -14.75
N ALA A 115 6.20 15.55 -15.65
CA ALA A 115 4.80 15.95 -15.46
C ALA A 115 3.85 15.18 -16.39
N SER A 116 2.54 15.33 -16.21
CA SER A 116 1.53 14.81 -17.12
C SER A 116 0.61 15.92 -17.61
N ALA A 117 0.11 15.85 -18.84
CA ALA A 117 -0.92 16.75 -19.38
C ALA A 117 -2.05 15.94 -20.04
N VAL A 118 -3.25 16.51 -20.13
CA VAL A 118 -4.32 16.01 -21.01
C VAL A 118 -4.44 16.97 -22.16
N VAL A 119 -4.33 16.45 -23.38
CA VAL A 119 -4.09 17.25 -24.60
C VAL A 119 -5.01 16.75 -25.71
N PRO A 120 -5.72 17.64 -26.43
CA PRO A 120 -6.44 17.29 -27.65
C PRO A 120 -5.53 16.62 -28.68
N ILE A 121 -6.01 15.56 -29.34
CA ILE A 121 -5.22 14.74 -30.28
C ILE A 121 -4.65 15.58 -31.43
N ASP A 122 -5.45 16.51 -31.95
CA ASP A 122 -5.12 17.48 -33.00
C ASP A 122 -4.08 18.52 -32.56
N ARG A 123 -4.02 18.85 -31.27
CA ARG A 123 -3.04 19.78 -30.67
C ARG A 123 -1.75 19.10 -30.19
N LEU A 124 -1.67 17.77 -30.12
CA LEU A 124 -0.43 17.04 -29.79
C LEU A 124 0.79 17.50 -30.62
N PRO A 125 0.68 17.82 -31.93
CA PRO A 125 1.80 18.30 -32.73
C PRO A 125 2.25 19.75 -32.44
N GLU A 126 1.55 20.50 -31.58
CA GLU A 126 1.99 21.82 -31.08
C GLU A 126 3.03 21.67 -29.96
N LEU A 127 2.89 20.63 -29.12
CA LEU A 127 3.80 20.33 -28.01
C LEU A 127 5.21 19.98 -28.48
N ALA A 128 5.38 19.73 -29.78
CA ALA A 128 6.68 19.56 -30.44
C ALA A 128 7.54 20.83 -30.33
N ASP A 129 6.95 21.99 -30.61
CA ASP A 129 7.71 23.23 -30.83
C ASP A 129 7.90 24.05 -29.53
N VAL A 130 7.64 23.44 -28.36
CA VAL A 130 7.67 24.08 -27.03
C VAL A 130 9.07 23.98 -26.41
N PRO A 131 9.78 25.10 -26.14
CA PRO A 131 11.05 25.09 -25.42
C PRO A 131 10.90 24.50 -24.02
N GLY A 132 11.94 23.81 -23.53
CA GLY A 132 11.95 23.20 -22.21
C GLY A 132 11.24 21.84 -22.12
N ILE A 133 10.71 21.29 -23.22
CA ILE A 133 10.27 19.88 -23.29
C ILE A 133 11.39 19.02 -23.90
N GLU A 134 11.88 18.04 -23.13
CA GLU A 134 12.98 17.15 -23.53
C GLU A 134 12.47 15.83 -24.14
N TRP A 135 11.36 15.30 -23.64
CA TRP A 135 10.82 13.98 -24.01
C TRP A 135 9.32 13.90 -23.79
N MET A 136 8.61 13.11 -24.61
CA MET A 136 7.16 12.89 -24.47
C MET A 136 6.74 11.44 -24.73
N GLN A 137 5.71 10.99 -24.03
CA GLN A 137 5.08 9.68 -24.22
C GLN A 137 3.58 9.76 -23.97
N VAL A 138 2.76 9.06 -24.75
CA VAL A 138 1.37 8.83 -24.35
C VAL A 138 1.33 7.80 -23.22
N VAL A 139 0.63 8.16 -22.12
CA VAL A 139 0.49 7.29 -20.94
C VAL A 139 -0.15 5.97 -21.36
N ARG A 140 0.44 4.86 -20.93
CA ARG A 140 -0.07 3.51 -21.19
C ARG A 140 -1.07 3.12 -20.11
N VAL A 141 -2.07 2.34 -20.48
CA VAL A 141 -2.94 1.65 -19.51
C VAL A 141 -2.14 0.45 -18.96
N PRO A 142 -1.90 0.36 -17.64
CA PRO A 142 -1.24 -0.81 -17.06
C PRO A 142 -2.18 -2.03 -17.07
N ALA A 143 -1.60 -3.23 -17.11
CA ALA A 143 -2.35 -4.47 -16.86
C ALA A 143 -2.43 -4.75 -15.35
N LEU A 144 -3.39 -5.61 -14.96
CA LEU A 144 -3.44 -6.21 -13.62
C LEU A 144 -2.72 -7.57 -13.69
N GLU A 145 -1.71 -7.78 -12.83
CA GLU A 145 -0.76 -8.90 -12.97
C GLU A 145 -0.94 -10.01 -11.90
N LEU A 146 -1.96 -9.91 -11.04
CA LEU A 146 -2.28 -10.94 -10.03
C LEU A 146 -3.11 -12.09 -10.62
N ASN A 147 -2.62 -12.72 -11.70
CA ASN A 147 -3.34 -13.78 -12.43
C ASN A 147 -2.58 -15.12 -12.50
N ILE A 148 -1.40 -15.23 -11.88
CA ILE A 148 -0.53 -16.43 -11.94
C ILE A 148 -0.08 -16.95 -10.57
N SER A 149 -0.62 -16.40 -9.46
CA SER A 149 -0.20 -16.74 -8.10
C SER A 149 -0.41 -18.22 -7.74
N ALA A 150 -1.61 -18.78 -7.99
CA ALA A 150 -1.91 -20.17 -7.68
C ALA A 150 -1.03 -21.19 -8.47
N PRO A 151 -0.79 -21.02 -9.80
CA PRO A 151 0.22 -21.79 -10.53
C PRO A 151 1.66 -21.58 -10.02
N ALA A 152 2.04 -20.35 -9.64
CA ALA A 152 3.39 -20.04 -9.17
C ALA A 152 3.74 -20.71 -7.83
N ILE A 153 2.74 -20.99 -6.98
CA ILE A 153 2.89 -21.80 -5.76
C ILE A 153 2.56 -23.30 -5.97
N GLY A 154 2.22 -23.71 -7.18
CA GLY A 154 1.88 -25.10 -7.52
C GLY A 154 0.56 -25.61 -6.95
N ALA A 155 -0.35 -24.72 -6.55
CA ALA A 155 -1.65 -25.11 -5.97
C ALA A 155 -2.55 -25.85 -6.97
N ASP A 156 -2.45 -25.50 -8.25
CA ASP A 156 -3.11 -26.18 -9.36
C ASP A 156 -2.61 -27.63 -9.53
N GLN A 157 -1.30 -27.83 -9.44
CA GLN A 157 -0.64 -29.14 -9.51
C GLN A 157 -0.99 -29.99 -8.29
N ALA A 158 -0.97 -29.41 -7.08
CA ALA A 158 -1.39 -30.10 -5.87
C ALA A 158 -2.86 -30.55 -5.94
N ALA A 159 -3.77 -29.66 -6.37
CA ALA A 159 -5.18 -29.98 -6.55
C ALA A 159 -5.43 -31.05 -7.63
N ALA A 160 -4.59 -31.12 -8.67
CA ALA A 160 -4.65 -32.16 -9.69
C ALA A 160 -4.08 -33.51 -9.24
N ILE A 161 -3.01 -33.52 -8.44
CA ILE A 161 -2.33 -34.74 -7.95
C ILE A 161 -3.12 -35.40 -6.81
N TYR A 162 -3.59 -34.60 -5.84
CA TYR A 162 -4.25 -35.09 -4.63
C TYR A 162 -5.78 -35.06 -4.72
N GLY A 163 -6.35 -34.43 -5.75
CA GLY A 163 -7.80 -34.27 -5.92
C GLY A 163 -8.46 -33.30 -4.93
N THR A 164 -7.68 -32.59 -4.12
CA THR A 164 -8.16 -31.72 -3.03
C THR A 164 -8.35 -30.28 -3.50
N ARG A 165 -9.44 -29.63 -3.05
CA ARG A 165 -9.71 -28.20 -3.30
C ARG A 165 -10.28 -27.47 -2.07
N GLY A 166 -10.00 -27.98 -0.87
CA GLY A 166 -10.58 -27.47 0.39
C GLY A 166 -11.92 -28.10 0.77
N ASP A 167 -12.42 -29.08 0.01
CA ASP A 167 -13.59 -29.89 0.39
C ASP A 167 -13.48 -30.42 1.83
N GLY A 168 -14.52 -30.18 2.64
CA GLY A 168 -14.53 -30.59 4.04
C GLY A 168 -13.67 -29.74 4.99
N VAL A 169 -13.12 -28.61 4.52
CA VAL A 169 -12.39 -27.63 5.34
C VAL A 169 -13.19 -26.33 5.44
N LEU A 170 -12.98 -25.60 6.53
CA LEU A 170 -13.45 -24.24 6.77
C LEU A 170 -12.29 -23.24 6.61
N VAL A 171 -12.44 -22.25 5.74
CA VAL A 171 -11.52 -21.11 5.65
C VAL A 171 -12.18 -19.94 6.35
N GLY A 172 -11.61 -19.53 7.48
CA GLY A 172 -11.97 -18.30 8.18
C GLY A 172 -11.04 -17.16 7.78
N ASP A 173 -11.54 -15.94 7.83
CA ASP A 173 -10.78 -14.73 7.59
C ASP A 173 -11.31 -13.63 8.53
N VAL A 174 -10.40 -12.84 9.10
CA VAL A 174 -10.72 -11.79 10.09
C VAL A 174 -10.16 -10.48 9.53
N ASP A 175 -11.01 -9.67 8.91
CA ASP A 175 -10.58 -8.63 7.96
C ASP A 175 -11.66 -7.51 7.81
N SER A 176 -11.67 -6.78 6.69
CA SER A 176 -12.60 -5.66 6.40
C SER A 176 -14.03 -6.08 6.04
N GLY A 177 -14.29 -7.38 5.88
CA GLY A 177 -15.56 -7.93 5.43
C GLY A 177 -15.44 -8.67 4.09
N VAL A 178 -16.58 -8.97 3.48
CA VAL A 178 -16.66 -9.61 2.16
C VAL A 178 -17.92 -9.17 1.40
N ASP A 179 -17.81 -8.94 0.08
CA ASP A 179 -18.98 -8.91 -0.81
C ASP A 179 -19.58 -10.33 -0.94
N TRP A 180 -20.53 -10.63 -0.06
CA TRP A 180 -21.28 -11.89 -0.05
C TRP A 180 -22.19 -12.09 -1.29
N HIS A 181 -22.39 -11.08 -2.14
CA HIS A 181 -23.06 -11.25 -3.43
C HIS A 181 -22.15 -11.88 -4.49
N HIS A 182 -20.83 -11.74 -4.34
CA HIS A 182 -19.86 -12.05 -5.38
C HIS A 182 -19.96 -13.51 -5.84
N ALA A 183 -19.96 -13.73 -7.16
CA ALA A 183 -20.24 -15.05 -7.74
C ALA A 183 -19.22 -16.13 -7.33
N ASP A 184 -18.00 -15.72 -6.97
CA ASP A 184 -16.96 -16.63 -6.45
C ASP A 184 -17.32 -17.25 -5.10
N PHE A 185 -18.01 -16.53 -4.22
CA PHE A 185 -18.38 -17.05 -2.89
C PHE A 185 -19.69 -17.84 -2.91
N ARG A 186 -20.17 -18.21 -4.10
CA ARG A 186 -21.46 -18.87 -4.31
C ARG A 186 -21.31 -20.23 -5.00
N ASN A 187 -22.14 -21.19 -4.60
CA ASN A 187 -22.31 -22.50 -5.20
C ASN A 187 -22.93 -22.41 -6.61
N GLN A 188 -22.84 -23.51 -7.36
CA GLN A 188 -23.32 -23.57 -8.75
C GLN A 188 -24.83 -23.30 -8.88
N ASP A 189 -25.63 -23.69 -7.89
CA ASP A 189 -27.08 -23.44 -7.79
C ASP A 189 -27.43 -21.97 -7.46
N GLY A 190 -26.45 -21.18 -7.05
CA GLY A 190 -26.62 -19.77 -6.66
C GLY A 190 -26.64 -19.51 -5.15
N THR A 191 -26.64 -20.55 -4.30
CA THR A 191 -26.51 -20.43 -2.84
C THR A 191 -25.12 -19.94 -2.43
N THR A 192 -24.95 -19.48 -1.19
CA THR A 192 -23.64 -19.06 -0.65
C THR A 192 -22.75 -20.25 -0.24
N ARG A 193 -21.43 -20.04 -0.21
CA ARG A 193 -20.44 -20.89 0.47
C ARG A 193 -20.00 -20.30 1.82
N ILE A 194 -20.39 -19.07 2.11
CA ILE A 194 -20.17 -18.41 3.39
C ILE A 194 -21.18 -18.98 4.38
N ARG A 195 -20.70 -19.80 5.32
CA ARG A 195 -21.54 -20.48 6.31
C ARG A 195 -22.00 -19.52 7.42
N TYR A 196 -21.21 -18.48 7.67
CA TYR A 196 -21.39 -17.54 8.76
C TYR A 196 -20.68 -16.21 8.47
N LEU A 197 -21.29 -15.11 8.90
CA LEU A 197 -20.70 -13.77 8.96
C LEU A 197 -20.90 -13.21 10.37
N TRP A 198 -19.94 -12.43 10.85
CA TRP A 198 -20.12 -11.52 12.00
C TRP A 198 -19.49 -10.17 11.68
N ASP A 199 -20.29 -9.11 11.79
CA ASP A 199 -19.79 -7.73 11.74
C ASP A 199 -19.69 -7.21 13.18
N GLN A 200 -18.47 -7.03 13.70
CA GLN A 200 -18.24 -6.42 15.03
C GLN A 200 -18.56 -4.91 15.05
N THR A 201 -18.72 -4.29 13.88
CA THR A 201 -18.55 -2.85 13.69
C THR A 201 -19.84 -2.04 13.74
N ILE A 202 -20.98 -2.73 13.92
CA ILE A 202 -22.34 -2.18 13.89
C ILE A 202 -23.17 -2.67 15.09
N ASP A 203 -24.09 -1.84 15.57
CA ASP A 203 -25.16 -2.30 16.47
C ASP A 203 -26.36 -2.81 15.65
N CYS A 204 -27.00 -3.91 16.07
CA CYS A 204 -28.12 -4.47 15.32
C CYS A 204 -29.39 -3.62 15.45
N SER A 205 -29.75 -2.98 14.34
CA SER A 205 -31.08 -2.39 14.15
C SER A 205 -32.13 -3.48 13.90
N ALA A 206 -33.41 -3.15 14.10
CA ALA A 206 -34.52 -4.10 14.00
C ALA A 206 -34.87 -4.47 12.54
N GLY A 207 -34.00 -5.26 11.90
CA GLY A 207 -34.18 -5.81 10.57
C GLY A 207 -32.85 -6.24 9.94
N VAL A 208 -32.69 -7.54 9.69
CA VAL A 208 -31.53 -8.19 9.05
C VAL A 208 -30.20 -7.87 9.73
N GLY A 209 -29.86 -8.69 10.71
CA GLY A 209 -28.76 -8.50 11.67
C GLY A 209 -29.21 -9.18 12.95
N SER A 210 -29.14 -10.52 12.96
CA SER A 210 -30.21 -11.31 13.58
C SER A 210 -30.21 -11.29 15.10
N VAL A 211 -29.03 -11.13 15.68
CA VAL A 211 -28.68 -10.65 17.04
C VAL A 211 -27.15 -10.48 17.06
N PRO A 212 -26.57 -9.85 18.10
CA PRO A 212 -25.24 -10.21 18.56
C PRO A 212 -25.06 -11.73 18.72
N PRO A 213 -23.94 -12.33 18.30
CA PRO A 213 -23.69 -13.75 18.50
C PRO A 213 -23.34 -14.04 19.96
N ALA A 214 -24.12 -14.91 20.61
CA ALA A 214 -23.84 -15.31 21.99
C ALA A 214 -22.42 -15.91 22.12
N PRO A 215 -21.65 -15.55 23.18
CA PRO A 215 -22.07 -14.83 24.39
C PRO A 215 -22.02 -13.28 24.29
N PHE A 216 -21.67 -12.71 23.14
CA PHE A 216 -21.44 -11.28 22.97
C PHE A 216 -22.73 -10.46 22.92
N ASP A 217 -22.64 -9.19 23.32
CA ASP A 217 -23.74 -8.20 23.34
C ASP A 217 -23.65 -7.16 22.20
N PHE A 218 -22.76 -7.39 21.23
CA PHE A 218 -22.43 -6.46 20.16
C PHE A 218 -22.17 -7.10 18.80
N GLY A 219 -22.14 -6.26 17.76
CA GLY A 219 -22.03 -6.70 16.39
C GLY A 219 -23.29 -7.42 15.92
N CYS A 220 -23.32 -7.81 14.64
CA CYS A 220 -24.42 -8.59 14.06
C CYS A 220 -23.92 -9.86 13.38
N GLN A 221 -24.48 -11.00 13.77
CA GLN A 221 -24.26 -12.26 13.04
C GLN A 221 -25.26 -12.43 11.90
N TYR A 222 -24.83 -13.17 10.87
CA TYR A 222 -25.68 -13.67 9.80
C TYR A 222 -25.33 -15.13 9.49
N THR A 223 -26.35 -15.99 9.42
CA THR A 223 -26.19 -17.41 9.08
C THR A 223 -26.26 -17.65 7.57
N GLU A 224 -25.74 -18.79 7.13
CA GLU A 224 -25.93 -19.34 5.79
C GLU A 224 -27.37 -19.23 5.26
N ALA A 225 -28.37 -19.47 6.11
CA ALA A 225 -29.78 -19.40 5.74
C ALA A 225 -30.24 -17.97 5.41
N GLU A 226 -29.76 -16.97 6.17
CA GLU A 226 -30.11 -15.56 6.00
C GLU A 226 -29.36 -14.94 4.82
N ILE A 227 -28.09 -15.29 4.63
CA ILE A 227 -27.31 -14.94 3.44
C ILE A 227 -27.99 -15.51 2.18
N ASN A 228 -28.44 -16.77 2.21
CA ASN A 228 -29.21 -17.37 1.11
C ASN A 228 -30.57 -16.70 0.89
N ALA A 229 -31.28 -16.30 1.94
CA ALA A 229 -32.54 -15.57 1.83
C ALA A 229 -32.34 -14.19 1.17
N ALA A 230 -31.29 -13.45 1.56
CA ALA A 230 -30.93 -12.17 0.96
C ALA A 230 -30.52 -12.33 -0.52
N LEU A 231 -29.68 -13.33 -0.85
CA LEU A 231 -29.31 -13.69 -2.23
C LEU A 231 -30.51 -14.08 -3.11
N ALA A 232 -31.61 -14.55 -2.51
CA ALA A 232 -32.86 -14.89 -3.19
C ALA A 232 -33.83 -13.70 -3.37
N GLY A 233 -33.42 -12.48 -3.00
CA GLY A 233 -34.28 -11.29 -3.05
C GLY A 233 -35.14 -11.06 -1.80
N GLY A 234 -34.79 -11.73 -0.69
CA GLY A 234 -35.29 -11.40 0.64
C GLY A 234 -34.65 -10.12 1.22
N PRO A 235 -34.80 -9.87 2.52
CA PRO A 235 -34.21 -8.70 3.18
C PRO A 235 -32.67 -8.67 3.03
N SER A 236 -32.12 -7.53 2.61
CA SER A 236 -30.67 -7.35 2.44
C SER A 236 -29.95 -7.30 3.78
N LEU A 237 -28.78 -7.95 3.88
CA LEU A 237 -27.95 -7.89 5.08
C LEU A 237 -27.35 -6.48 5.23
N ALA A 238 -27.26 -5.96 6.46
CA ALA A 238 -26.39 -4.85 6.79
C ALA A 238 -24.95 -5.37 7.01
N PHE A 239 -24.34 -5.87 5.94
CA PHE A 239 -22.97 -6.38 5.92
C PHE A 239 -22.29 -5.97 4.61
N THR A 240 -21.21 -5.20 4.73
CA THR A 240 -20.50 -4.54 3.62
C THR A 240 -19.00 -4.63 3.80
N ASP A 241 -18.27 -4.68 2.69
CA ASP A 241 -16.82 -4.47 2.63
C ASP A 241 -16.57 -3.25 1.74
N VAL A 242 -16.33 -2.10 2.38
CA VAL A 242 -16.15 -0.81 1.67
C VAL A 242 -14.70 -0.60 1.23
N ASP A 243 -13.75 -1.26 1.89
CA ASP A 243 -12.33 -1.23 1.53
C ASP A 243 -12.01 -2.22 0.39
N GLY A 244 -12.55 -3.44 0.48
CA GLY A 244 -12.36 -4.52 -0.49
C GLY A 244 -11.21 -5.47 -0.17
N HIS A 245 -10.42 -5.20 0.88
CA HIS A 245 -9.29 -6.03 1.28
C HIS A 245 -9.72 -7.46 1.66
N GLY A 246 -10.67 -7.64 2.57
CA GLY A 246 -11.18 -8.96 2.97
C GLY A 246 -11.85 -9.72 1.82
N THR A 247 -12.59 -9.04 0.95
CA THR A 247 -13.10 -9.62 -0.31
C THR A 247 -11.97 -10.18 -1.18
N HIS A 248 -10.87 -9.45 -1.30
CA HIS A 248 -9.71 -9.85 -2.11
C HIS A 248 -8.90 -10.99 -1.46
N VAL A 249 -8.70 -10.93 -0.14
CA VAL A 249 -7.99 -11.94 0.66
C VAL A 249 -8.74 -13.28 0.65
N LEU A 250 -10.03 -13.29 1.02
CA LEU A 250 -10.87 -14.49 0.98
C LEU A 250 -11.07 -15.00 -0.46
N GLY A 251 -10.99 -14.12 -1.46
CA GLY A 251 -10.93 -14.46 -2.88
C GLY A 251 -9.70 -15.31 -3.23
N ILE A 252 -8.49 -14.88 -2.82
CA ILE A 252 -7.24 -15.63 -3.01
C ILE A 252 -7.30 -16.98 -2.27
N ALA A 253 -7.78 -16.98 -1.02
CA ALA A 253 -7.82 -18.17 -0.18
C ALA A 253 -8.83 -19.21 -0.69
N GLY A 254 -10.06 -18.79 -1.02
CA GLY A 254 -11.19 -19.71 -1.21
C GLY A 254 -12.10 -19.44 -2.41
N GLY A 255 -11.86 -18.42 -3.24
CA GLY A 255 -12.71 -18.08 -4.41
C GLY A 255 -12.78 -19.19 -5.47
N ASN A 256 -13.93 -19.37 -6.14
CA ASN A 256 -14.13 -20.50 -7.08
C ASN A 256 -14.07 -20.12 -8.58
N GLY A 257 -13.75 -18.87 -8.92
CA GLY A 257 -13.55 -18.38 -10.27
C GLY A 257 -14.81 -18.18 -11.12
N ARG A 258 -16.02 -18.34 -10.56
CA ARG A 258 -17.29 -18.04 -11.25
C ARG A 258 -17.51 -16.54 -11.46
N GLY A 259 -16.88 -15.69 -10.65
CA GLY A 259 -16.81 -14.24 -10.80
C GLY A 259 -15.78 -13.76 -11.82
N THR A 260 -15.07 -14.66 -12.52
CA THR A 260 -14.06 -14.30 -13.52
C THR A 260 -14.68 -13.43 -14.63
N GLY A 261 -14.38 -12.13 -14.60
CA GLY A 261 -14.87 -11.13 -15.54
C GLY A 261 -13.80 -10.65 -16.54
N ASN A 262 -13.91 -9.38 -16.95
CA ASN A 262 -12.91 -8.66 -17.76
C ASN A 262 -12.49 -9.38 -19.07
N GLY A 263 -13.41 -10.15 -19.66
CA GLY A 263 -13.19 -10.89 -20.90
C GLY A 263 -12.32 -12.16 -20.78
N GLN A 264 -11.98 -12.59 -19.56
CA GLN A 264 -11.25 -13.83 -19.33
C GLN A 264 -12.20 -15.06 -19.38
N PRO A 265 -11.70 -16.25 -19.76
CA PRO A 265 -12.45 -17.49 -19.59
C PRO A 265 -12.86 -17.74 -18.13
N SER A 266 -14.05 -18.31 -17.91
CA SER A 266 -14.50 -18.71 -16.56
C SER A 266 -13.50 -19.67 -15.89
N GLY A 267 -13.21 -19.46 -14.61
CA GLY A 267 -12.24 -20.26 -13.88
C GLY A 267 -10.77 -19.91 -14.10
N VAL A 268 -10.44 -18.71 -14.60
CA VAL A 268 -9.05 -18.20 -14.58
C VAL A 268 -8.65 -17.64 -13.21
N TYR A 269 -9.55 -16.93 -12.52
CA TYR A 269 -9.27 -16.36 -11.20
C TYR A 269 -9.79 -17.28 -10.08
N VAL A 270 -9.11 -18.41 -9.86
CA VAL A 270 -9.50 -19.44 -8.88
C VAL A 270 -8.56 -19.40 -7.67
N GLY A 271 -9.14 -19.30 -6.47
CA GLY A 271 -8.44 -19.36 -5.19
C GLY A 271 -8.05 -20.79 -4.81
N VAL A 272 -7.09 -20.91 -3.88
CA VAL A 272 -6.44 -22.18 -3.54
C VAL A 272 -7.44 -23.24 -3.05
N ALA A 273 -8.30 -22.87 -2.10
CA ALA A 273 -9.32 -23.70 -1.50
C ALA A 273 -10.72 -23.46 -2.13
N SER A 274 -10.78 -23.48 -3.46
CA SER A 274 -11.98 -23.17 -4.28
C SER A 274 -13.26 -23.98 -4.01
N ARG A 275 -13.21 -25.01 -3.14
CA ARG A 275 -14.37 -25.81 -2.69
C ARG A 275 -14.52 -25.85 -1.16
N ALA A 276 -13.79 -25.01 -0.42
CA ALA A 276 -13.97 -24.86 1.02
C ALA A 276 -15.29 -24.16 1.39
N ASN A 277 -15.70 -24.42 2.64
CA ASN A 277 -16.65 -23.61 3.39
C ASN A 277 -15.96 -22.32 3.84
N LEU A 278 -16.67 -21.19 3.88
CA LEU A 278 -16.08 -19.88 4.21
C LEU A 278 -16.72 -19.26 5.46
N ILE A 279 -15.95 -18.51 6.23
CA ILE A 279 -16.41 -17.56 7.26
C ILE A 279 -15.64 -16.26 7.09
N MET A 280 -16.32 -15.13 7.30
CA MET A 280 -15.68 -13.82 7.42
C MET A 280 -16.14 -13.14 8.72
N ILE A 281 -15.18 -12.67 9.50
CA ILE A 281 -15.42 -11.80 10.67
C ILE A 281 -14.92 -10.41 10.30
N LYS A 282 -15.83 -9.43 10.19
CA LYS A 282 -15.48 -8.04 9.93
C LYS A 282 -15.14 -7.34 11.25
N ILE A 283 -13.92 -6.82 11.34
CA ILE A 283 -13.43 -6.11 12.54
C ILE A 283 -13.00 -4.66 12.27
N PHE A 284 -12.84 -4.26 11.00
CA PHE A 284 -12.52 -2.88 10.61
C PHE A 284 -13.81 -2.11 10.27
N PRO A 285 -14.12 -1.00 10.96
CA PRO A 285 -15.30 -0.19 10.68
C PRO A 285 -15.14 0.60 9.38
N ASP A 286 -16.24 0.82 8.65
CA ASP A 286 -16.26 1.61 7.40
C ASP A 286 -15.89 3.09 7.62
N VAL A 287 -15.86 3.55 8.88
CA VAL A 287 -15.36 4.87 9.31
C VAL A 287 -14.45 4.67 10.52
N GLN A 288 -13.19 5.09 10.43
CA GLN A 288 -12.24 4.94 11.54
C GLN A 288 -12.70 5.74 12.77
N GLY A 289 -12.57 5.15 13.96
CA GLY A 289 -12.95 5.78 15.23
C GLY A 289 -14.46 5.79 15.53
N SER A 290 -15.33 5.28 14.65
CA SER A 290 -16.78 5.26 14.88
C SER A 290 -17.26 4.19 15.88
N CYS A 291 -16.36 3.31 16.34
CA CYS A 291 -16.69 2.05 16.97
C CYS A 291 -15.67 1.69 18.05
N SER A 292 -16.15 1.47 19.29
CA SER A 292 -15.35 1.14 20.47
C SER A 292 -15.22 -0.36 20.75
N ARG A 293 -15.89 -1.21 19.95
CA ARG A 293 -15.90 -2.68 20.06
C ARG A 293 -15.32 -3.37 18.81
N CYS A 294 -14.61 -2.61 17.99
CA CYS A 294 -13.99 -3.04 16.75
C CYS A 294 -12.55 -3.53 16.98
N PHE A 295 -11.95 -4.09 15.93
CA PHE A 295 -10.56 -4.55 15.88
C PHE A 295 -10.22 -5.74 16.80
N ASP A 296 -11.21 -6.43 17.36
CA ASP A 296 -10.97 -7.55 18.28
C ASP A 296 -10.71 -8.87 17.51
N VAL A 297 -9.43 -9.16 17.30
CA VAL A 297 -8.95 -10.36 16.62
C VAL A 297 -9.19 -11.61 17.46
N GLY A 298 -8.94 -11.55 18.77
CA GLY A 298 -9.14 -12.66 19.70
C GLY A 298 -10.57 -13.19 19.69
N LEU A 299 -11.57 -12.31 19.83
CA LEU A 299 -12.98 -12.71 19.78
C LEU A 299 -13.39 -13.22 18.39
N GLY A 300 -12.81 -12.67 17.32
CA GLY A 300 -12.99 -13.19 15.96
C GLY A 300 -12.48 -14.63 15.79
N LEU A 301 -11.32 -14.93 16.38
CA LEU A 301 -10.74 -16.27 16.40
C LEU A 301 -11.58 -17.25 17.24
N ASP A 302 -12.03 -16.85 18.44
CA ASP A 302 -12.93 -17.64 19.29
C ASP A 302 -14.23 -18.00 18.56
N MET A 303 -14.82 -17.04 17.85
CA MET A 303 -16.04 -17.26 17.08
C MET A 303 -15.82 -18.24 15.91
N ILE A 304 -14.68 -18.18 15.23
CA ILE A 304 -14.36 -19.15 14.18
C ILE A 304 -14.14 -20.55 14.76
N ASP A 305 -13.48 -20.71 15.91
CA ASP A 305 -13.31 -22.02 16.55
C ASP A 305 -14.65 -22.61 17.00
N ALA A 306 -15.50 -21.80 17.64
CA ALA A 306 -16.85 -22.18 18.03
C ALA A 306 -17.69 -22.64 16.83
N LYS A 307 -17.63 -21.92 15.69
CA LYS A 307 -18.34 -22.29 14.46
C LYS A 307 -17.73 -23.48 13.73
N ALA A 308 -16.41 -23.65 13.76
CA ALA A 308 -15.75 -24.85 13.26
C ALA A 308 -16.20 -26.10 14.03
N ALA A 309 -16.31 -26.01 15.36
CA ALA A 309 -16.84 -27.07 16.21
C ALA A 309 -18.35 -27.32 15.97
N GLU A 310 -19.17 -26.28 15.84
CA GLU A 310 -20.60 -26.37 15.49
C GLU A 310 -20.83 -27.10 14.16
N PHE A 311 -19.99 -26.82 13.15
CA PHE A 311 -20.08 -27.44 11.82
C PHE A 311 -19.35 -28.79 11.72
N GLY A 312 -18.57 -29.18 12.73
CA GLY A 312 -17.76 -30.41 12.74
C GLY A 312 -16.62 -30.41 11.73
N LEU A 313 -16.03 -29.25 11.43
CA LEU A 313 -15.02 -29.07 10.38
C LEU A 313 -13.64 -28.71 10.95
N PRO A 314 -12.53 -29.22 10.37
CA PRO A 314 -11.21 -28.60 10.55
C PRO A 314 -11.17 -27.23 9.86
N TYR A 315 -10.34 -26.31 10.37
CA TYR A 315 -10.28 -24.94 9.89
C TYR A 315 -8.87 -24.38 9.73
N VAL A 316 -8.77 -23.39 8.85
CA VAL A 316 -7.62 -22.49 8.71
C VAL A 316 -8.14 -21.05 8.79
N VAL A 317 -7.61 -20.23 9.70
CA VAL A 317 -7.87 -18.79 9.72
C VAL A 317 -6.73 -18.04 9.04
N ASN A 318 -7.08 -17.08 8.20
CA ASN A 318 -6.17 -16.06 7.72
C ASN A 318 -6.30 -14.77 8.55
N LEU A 319 -5.15 -14.13 8.85
CA LEU A 319 -5.03 -12.83 9.48
C LEU A 319 -4.12 -11.95 8.60
N SER A 320 -4.69 -11.22 7.64
CA SER A 320 -3.94 -10.30 6.74
C SER A 320 -3.62 -8.94 7.40
N LEU A 321 -3.41 -8.94 8.72
CA LEU A 321 -3.36 -7.76 9.57
C LEU A 321 -2.25 -7.82 10.63
N GLY A 322 -2.07 -6.72 11.38
CA GLY A 322 -1.16 -6.65 12.51
C GLY A 322 -1.00 -5.25 13.09
N THR A 323 -0.36 -5.17 14.25
CA THR A 323 0.02 -3.94 14.96
C THR A 323 1.54 -3.88 15.14
N HIS A 324 2.04 -2.80 15.74
CA HIS A 324 3.45 -2.66 16.15
C HIS A 324 3.63 -2.36 17.64
N LEU A 325 2.51 -2.13 18.36
CA LEU A 325 2.45 -2.10 19.81
C LEU A 325 2.51 -3.54 20.33
N GLY A 326 3.14 -3.76 21.49
CA GLY A 326 3.34 -5.08 22.08
C GLY A 326 4.78 -5.60 21.98
N GLY A 327 5.07 -6.72 22.63
CA GLY A 327 6.43 -7.25 22.81
C GLY A 327 7.08 -7.85 21.55
N HIS A 328 6.28 -8.31 20.59
CA HIS A 328 6.71 -9.12 19.43
C HIS A 328 7.48 -10.40 19.83
N ASP A 329 7.18 -10.95 21.00
CA ASP A 329 7.90 -12.09 21.60
C ASP A 329 7.02 -13.25 22.06
N GLY A 330 5.72 -13.22 21.72
CA GLY A 330 4.72 -14.23 22.06
C GLY A 330 3.96 -13.94 23.36
N SER A 331 4.22 -12.84 24.06
CA SER A 331 3.63 -12.54 25.37
C SER A 331 2.38 -11.65 25.35
N ASP A 332 1.99 -11.10 24.20
CA ASP A 332 0.77 -10.29 24.09
C ASP A 332 -0.50 -11.16 24.05
N ALA A 333 -1.66 -10.57 24.39
CA ALA A 333 -2.91 -11.32 24.54
C ALA A 333 -3.39 -12.00 23.24
N ASP A 334 -3.26 -11.35 22.09
CA ASP A 334 -3.58 -11.95 20.79
C ASP A 334 -2.60 -13.07 20.40
N GLU A 335 -1.31 -12.91 20.69
CA GLU A 335 -0.28 -13.94 20.45
C GLU A 335 -0.58 -15.18 21.29
N GLN A 336 -0.86 -14.99 22.59
CA GLN A 336 -1.28 -16.05 23.51
C GLN A 336 -2.59 -16.72 23.10
N THR A 337 -3.53 -15.98 22.47
CA THR A 337 -4.79 -16.54 21.96
C THR A 337 -4.55 -17.44 20.74
N ILE A 338 -3.64 -17.06 19.84
CA ILE A 338 -3.24 -17.89 18.68
C ILE A 338 -2.53 -19.18 19.15
N ASP A 339 -1.65 -19.08 20.15
CA ASP A 339 -1.02 -20.24 20.80
C ASP A 339 -2.03 -21.09 21.60
N ALA A 340 -3.06 -20.48 22.21
CA ALA A 340 -4.15 -21.17 22.89
C ALA A 340 -5.04 -21.96 21.92
N LEU A 341 -5.19 -21.50 20.66
CA LEU A 341 -5.97 -22.20 19.63
C LEU A 341 -5.17 -23.26 18.84
N THR A 342 -3.86 -23.09 18.69
CA THR A 342 -3.03 -23.95 17.82
C THR A 342 -1.99 -24.80 18.58
N GLY A 343 -1.14 -25.55 17.88
CA GLY A 343 -0.03 -26.29 18.48
C GLY A 343 -0.36 -27.71 19.00
N PRO A 344 0.48 -28.27 19.89
CA PRO A 344 0.41 -29.68 20.30
C PRO A 344 -0.95 -30.09 20.88
N GLY A 345 -1.50 -31.20 20.38
CA GLY A 345 -2.77 -31.75 20.85
C GLY A 345 -4.03 -31.12 20.25
N LYS A 346 -3.91 -30.12 19.38
CA LYS A 346 -5.03 -29.40 18.75
C LYS A 346 -5.10 -29.67 17.23
N PRO A 347 -5.42 -30.91 16.80
CA PRO A 347 -5.42 -31.28 15.39
C PRO A 347 -6.53 -30.57 14.61
N GLY A 348 -6.29 -30.31 13.32
CA GLY A 348 -7.30 -29.73 12.42
C GLY A 348 -7.52 -28.22 12.57
N LYS A 349 -6.68 -27.53 13.34
CA LYS A 349 -6.70 -26.07 13.52
C LYS A 349 -5.41 -25.46 12.99
N ALA A 350 -5.49 -24.34 12.27
CA ALA A 350 -4.33 -23.54 11.87
C ALA A 350 -4.67 -22.05 11.78
N VAL A 351 -3.68 -21.20 12.04
CA VAL A 351 -3.74 -19.74 11.84
C VAL A 351 -2.57 -19.34 10.94
N VAL A 352 -2.83 -18.49 9.95
CA VAL A 352 -1.87 -17.96 9.00
C VAL A 352 -1.89 -16.44 9.09
N LYS A 353 -0.81 -15.83 9.57
CA LYS A 353 -0.71 -14.37 9.81
C LYS A 353 0.26 -13.72 8.83
N ALA A 354 -0.13 -12.61 8.21
CA ALA A 354 0.73 -11.85 7.31
C ALA A 354 1.93 -11.26 8.08
N ALA A 355 3.14 -11.37 7.52
CA ALA A 355 4.37 -10.95 8.22
C ALA A 355 4.30 -9.48 8.67
N GLY A 356 3.89 -8.59 7.77
CA GLY A 356 3.92 -7.14 7.91
C GLY A 356 4.52 -6.47 6.67
N ASN A 357 4.24 -5.18 6.46
CA ASN A 357 4.67 -4.41 5.30
C ASN A 357 5.71 -3.30 5.64
N GLU A 358 6.26 -3.33 6.85
CA GLU A 358 6.98 -2.20 7.48
C GLU A 358 8.45 -2.10 7.04
N ARG A 359 8.91 -3.07 6.25
CA ARG A 359 10.31 -3.20 5.81
C ARG A 359 10.71 -2.01 4.93
N GLY A 360 11.35 -1.03 5.55
CA GLY A 360 11.84 0.19 4.91
C GLY A 360 11.16 1.47 5.38
N LEU A 361 10.15 1.39 6.27
CA LEU A 361 9.53 2.56 6.88
C LEU A 361 10.44 3.27 7.91
N GLY A 362 11.50 2.61 8.36
CA GLY A 362 12.45 3.17 9.35
C GLY A 362 11.90 3.25 10.77
N ILE A 363 10.76 2.59 11.05
CA ILE A 363 10.04 2.67 12.32
C ILE A 363 10.56 1.72 13.40
N HIS A 364 11.50 0.83 13.10
CA HIS A 364 12.07 -0.13 14.06
C HIS A 364 13.55 0.12 14.32
N VAL A 365 13.98 0.00 15.57
CA VAL A 365 15.39 -0.13 15.93
C VAL A 365 15.57 -1.16 17.05
N SER A 366 16.69 -1.88 17.00
CA SER A 366 17.13 -2.76 18.07
C SER A 366 18.63 -2.62 18.30
N GLY A 367 19.12 -3.07 19.46
CA GLY A 367 20.52 -2.95 19.80
C GLY A 367 20.83 -3.47 21.19
N THR A 368 22.02 -3.12 21.69
CA THR A 368 22.46 -3.47 23.04
C THR A 368 22.93 -2.24 23.81
N VAL A 369 22.45 -2.11 25.04
CA VAL A 369 22.93 -1.12 26.02
C VAL A 369 23.83 -1.85 27.02
N ALA A 370 24.96 -1.25 27.38
CA ALA A 370 25.85 -1.76 28.43
C ALA A 370 25.61 -1.00 29.74
N THR A 371 25.88 -1.63 30.88
CA THR A 371 25.83 -0.94 32.19
C THR A 371 26.80 0.25 32.22
N GLY A 372 26.32 1.43 32.57
CA GLY A 372 27.04 2.71 32.49
C GLY A 372 27.23 3.26 31.08
N GLY A 373 26.77 2.54 30.04
CA GLY A 373 26.78 2.98 28.65
C GLY A 373 25.49 3.70 28.25
N THR A 374 25.56 4.51 27.19
CA THR A 374 24.45 5.31 26.70
C THR A 374 24.32 5.19 25.18
N ASN A 375 23.13 4.82 24.71
CA ASN A 375 22.77 4.85 23.29
C ASN A 375 21.84 6.04 23.01
N ASN A 376 22.02 6.70 21.86
CA ASN A 376 21.13 7.73 21.34
C ASN A 376 20.50 7.22 20.04
N HIS A 377 19.18 7.28 19.95
CA HIS A 377 18.39 6.92 18.77
C HIS A 377 17.64 8.17 18.29
N THR A 378 17.93 8.63 17.08
CA THR A 378 17.37 9.87 16.53
C THR A 378 16.23 9.57 15.56
N PHE A 379 15.07 10.16 15.78
CA PHE A 379 13.99 10.24 14.80
C PHE A 379 13.85 11.69 14.29
N THR A 380 13.03 11.91 13.26
CA THR A 380 12.79 13.26 12.73
C THR A 380 11.30 13.46 12.50
N ILE A 381 10.69 14.40 13.23
CA ILE A 381 9.35 14.87 12.91
C ILE A 381 9.48 15.77 11.68
N PRO A 382 8.81 15.47 10.55
CA PRO A 382 8.92 16.25 9.32
C PRO A 382 8.27 17.64 9.48
N GLN A 383 8.36 18.50 8.45
CA GLN A 383 7.51 19.67 8.42
C GLN A 383 6.06 19.25 8.14
N TYR A 384 5.17 19.57 9.07
CA TYR A 384 3.72 19.41 8.97
C TYR A 384 3.00 20.72 9.31
N THR A 385 1.67 20.73 9.29
CA THR A 385 0.84 21.85 9.78
C THR A 385 0.05 21.34 10.98
N PRO A 386 0.20 21.92 12.17
CA PRO A 386 -0.54 21.52 13.37
C PRO A 386 -2.07 21.53 13.18
N ALA A 387 -2.73 20.52 13.73
CA ALA A 387 -4.17 20.38 13.66
C ALA A 387 -4.88 21.24 14.75
N PRO A 388 -5.98 21.96 14.44
CA PRO A 388 -6.64 22.79 15.46
C PRO A 388 -7.29 21.95 16.57
N GLY A 389 -6.70 21.93 17.77
CA GLY A 389 -7.22 21.20 18.93
C GLY A 389 -6.22 21.07 20.07
N THR A 390 -6.29 19.92 20.74
CA THR A 390 -5.37 19.40 21.76
C THR A 390 -5.39 17.87 21.67
N PHE A 391 -4.25 17.19 21.72
CA PHE A 391 -4.11 15.73 21.57
C PHE A 391 -4.56 15.21 20.19
N ASN A 392 -4.16 15.91 19.14
CA ASN A 392 -4.40 15.55 17.74
C ASN A 392 -3.10 15.52 16.89
N ASP A 393 -2.03 16.16 17.34
CA ASP A 393 -0.69 16.10 16.78
C ASP A 393 0.18 15.23 17.70
N VAL A 394 0.20 13.93 17.46
CA VAL A 394 0.81 12.93 18.36
C VAL A 394 1.84 12.06 17.63
N GLN A 395 2.93 11.75 18.31
CA GLN A 395 3.97 10.83 17.83
C GLN A 395 4.58 10.09 19.04
N ALA A 396 4.56 8.75 19.00
CA ALA A 396 4.98 7.88 20.11
C ALA A 396 6.01 6.81 19.71
N TRP A 397 6.66 6.22 20.72
CA TRP A 397 7.58 5.08 20.65
C TRP A 397 7.39 4.14 21.84
N GLU A 398 7.33 2.85 21.58
CA GLU A 398 7.37 1.81 22.60
C GLU A 398 8.75 1.13 22.56
N MET A 399 9.35 0.82 23.71
CA MET A 399 10.64 0.11 23.82
C MET A 399 10.60 -1.01 24.85
N TRP A 400 10.91 -2.24 24.43
CA TRP A 400 10.98 -3.42 25.29
C TRP A 400 12.40 -3.83 25.68
N TYR A 401 12.56 -4.34 26.90
CA TYR A 401 13.82 -4.82 27.49
C TYR A 401 13.59 -5.89 28.58
N LYS A 402 14.63 -6.66 28.91
CA LYS A 402 14.53 -7.77 29.87
C LYS A 402 14.31 -7.27 31.30
N GLY A 403 13.29 -7.80 31.99
CA GLY A 403 12.84 -7.26 33.28
C GLY A 403 13.76 -7.45 34.49
N GLY A 404 14.90 -8.13 34.31
CA GLY A 404 16.00 -8.19 35.28
C GLY A 404 17.04 -7.06 35.13
N ASP A 405 16.96 -6.28 34.05
CA ASP A 405 17.83 -5.13 33.79
C ASP A 405 17.17 -3.82 34.29
N SER A 406 17.96 -2.75 34.47
CA SER A 406 17.47 -1.40 34.80
C SER A 406 17.98 -0.37 33.81
N MET A 407 17.11 0.55 33.39
CA MET A 407 17.45 1.62 32.44
C MET A 407 16.92 2.98 32.87
N THR A 408 17.67 4.01 32.50
CA THR A 408 17.19 5.38 32.38
C THR A 408 16.85 5.67 30.92
N VAL A 409 15.60 6.04 30.66
CA VAL A 409 15.13 6.54 29.36
C VAL A 409 15.09 8.06 29.38
N SER A 410 15.31 8.71 28.24
CA SER A 410 15.06 10.14 28.10
C SER A 410 14.59 10.52 26.69
N LEU A 411 13.59 11.39 26.63
CA LEU A 411 13.12 12.01 25.40
C LEU A 411 13.67 13.44 25.33
N LEU A 412 14.35 13.79 24.25
CA LEU A 412 14.97 15.10 24.02
C LEU A 412 14.40 15.76 22.76
N ASP A 413 13.99 17.02 22.88
CA ASP A 413 13.47 17.84 21.78
C ASP A 413 14.58 18.41 20.87
N PRO A 414 14.22 19.03 19.72
CA PRO A 414 15.19 19.70 18.85
C PRO A 414 15.76 20.95 19.52
N THR A 415 17.07 21.17 19.42
CA THR A 415 17.74 22.35 20.01
C THR A 415 17.59 23.65 19.21
N SER A 416 16.75 23.66 18.17
CA SER A 416 16.56 24.80 17.25
C SER A 416 15.27 25.56 17.54
N ALA A 417 15.37 26.87 17.83
CA ALA A 417 14.22 27.74 18.09
C ALA A 417 13.11 27.59 17.01
N PRO A 418 11.81 27.52 17.40
CA PRO A 418 11.26 27.82 18.74
C PRO A 418 11.46 26.73 19.81
N CYS A 419 11.94 25.56 19.42
CA CYS A 419 12.22 24.41 20.28
C CYS A 419 13.40 24.70 21.24
N GLY A 420 13.49 24.00 22.38
CA GLY A 420 14.23 24.48 23.56
C GLY A 420 15.51 23.74 23.96
N GLY A 421 15.77 22.54 23.44
CA GLY A 421 16.69 21.58 24.07
C GLY A 421 16.12 20.94 25.34
N SER A 422 14.78 20.84 25.44
CA SER A 422 14.06 20.26 26.57
C SER A 422 14.29 18.75 26.66
N GLN A 423 14.38 18.21 27.88
CA GLN A 423 14.53 16.78 28.13
C GLN A 423 13.61 16.32 29.26
N LEU A 424 12.83 15.27 29.02
CA LEU A 424 12.25 14.43 30.08
C LEU A 424 13.16 13.21 30.28
N ALA A 425 13.36 12.79 31.53
CA ALA A 425 14.18 11.64 31.89
C ALA A 425 13.52 10.86 33.03
N VAL A 426 13.43 9.53 32.87
CA VAL A 426 12.88 8.61 33.87
C VAL A 426 13.91 7.51 34.11
N SER A 427 14.29 7.32 35.37
CA SER A 427 15.42 6.47 35.80
C SER A 427 14.98 5.33 36.70
N GLY A 428 15.65 4.18 36.60
CA GLY A 428 15.56 3.13 37.62
C GLY A 428 14.15 2.53 37.73
N SER A 429 13.62 2.02 36.61
CA SER A 429 12.22 1.57 36.51
C SER A 429 11.78 0.72 37.71
N THR A 430 10.80 1.24 38.43
CA THR A 430 10.20 0.60 39.60
C THR A 430 8.70 0.34 39.40
N GLY A 431 8.17 0.64 38.21
CA GLY A 431 6.75 0.48 37.90
C GLY A 431 5.93 1.66 38.44
N THR A 432 6.52 2.86 38.46
CA THR A 432 6.04 3.97 39.30
C THR A 432 4.99 4.87 38.64
N GLY A 433 4.90 4.89 37.31
CA GLY A 433 3.73 5.39 36.60
C GLY A 433 4.02 6.23 35.36
N PHE A 434 3.09 7.12 35.07
CA PHE A 434 3.08 8.01 33.92
C PHE A 434 3.74 9.36 34.27
N HIS A 435 4.74 9.77 33.49
CA HIS A 435 5.54 10.99 33.72
C HIS A 435 5.34 11.95 32.55
N GLY A 436 4.93 13.21 32.81
CA GLY A 436 4.65 14.20 31.75
C GLY A 436 5.13 15.61 32.07
N VAL A 437 5.60 16.34 31.06
CA VAL A 437 6.03 17.74 31.18
C VAL A 437 5.70 18.56 29.92
N GLY A 438 5.01 19.69 30.09
CA GLY A 438 4.73 20.64 29.01
C GLY A 438 5.97 21.46 28.64
N THR A 439 6.24 21.61 27.33
CA THR A 439 7.40 22.36 26.81
C THR A 439 7.00 23.25 25.62
N ASN A 440 7.93 24.06 25.11
CA ASN A 440 7.75 24.79 23.85
C ASN A 440 7.67 23.89 22.60
N SER A 441 7.84 22.57 22.77
CA SER A 441 8.09 21.59 21.71
C SER A 441 7.07 20.45 21.71
N GLY A 442 6.01 20.54 22.52
CA GLY A 442 5.09 19.45 22.84
C GLY A 442 4.96 19.20 24.36
N THR A 443 3.96 18.44 24.77
CA THR A 443 4.07 17.69 26.04
C THR A 443 5.03 16.53 25.79
N LEU A 444 6.08 16.40 26.60
CA LEU A 444 6.93 15.21 26.60
C LEU A 444 6.37 14.26 27.65
N ILE A 445 6.14 13.00 27.25
CA ILE A 445 5.57 11.94 28.07
C ILE A 445 6.52 10.74 28.06
N VAL A 446 6.66 10.08 29.21
CA VAL A 446 7.26 8.74 29.35
C VAL A 446 6.44 7.93 30.35
N ASP A 447 6.08 6.70 30.02
CA ASP A 447 5.46 5.74 30.95
C ASP A 447 6.49 4.68 31.40
N ASP A 448 6.60 4.45 32.71
CA ASP A 448 7.39 3.35 33.32
C ASP A 448 6.52 2.30 34.04
N THR A 449 5.19 2.37 33.92
CA THR A 449 4.25 1.45 34.57
C THR A 449 4.62 -0.01 34.28
N GLY A 450 4.66 -0.84 35.33
CA GLY A 450 5.40 -2.10 35.28
C GLY A 450 4.82 -3.18 34.36
N SER A 451 5.71 -3.95 33.73
CA SER A 451 5.51 -5.26 33.06
C SER A 451 4.04 -5.68 32.80
N PRO A 452 3.42 -5.23 31.69
CA PRO A 452 2.12 -5.73 31.26
C PRO A 452 2.22 -7.15 30.64
N SER A 453 3.41 -7.56 30.18
CA SER A 453 3.67 -8.86 29.56
C SER A 453 3.74 -10.01 30.57
N ILE A 454 3.14 -11.15 30.24
CA ILE A 454 3.12 -12.35 31.09
C ILE A 454 4.49 -13.00 31.34
N ASN A 455 5.51 -12.62 30.58
CA ASN A 455 6.87 -13.16 30.67
C ASN A 455 7.78 -12.38 31.66
N GLY A 456 7.31 -11.25 32.21
CA GLY A 456 8.04 -10.42 33.16
C GLY A 456 9.04 -9.42 32.54
N ASP A 457 9.05 -9.25 31.23
CA ASP A 457 9.78 -8.17 30.57
C ASP A 457 9.15 -6.80 30.82
N ARG A 458 9.92 -5.74 30.55
CA ARG A 458 9.51 -4.37 30.80
C ARG A 458 9.46 -3.59 29.50
N PHE A 459 8.56 -2.63 29.45
CA PHE A 459 8.51 -1.62 28.41
C PHE A 459 8.86 -0.23 28.99
N PHE A 460 9.08 0.72 28.10
CA PHE A 460 8.76 2.13 28.29
C PHE A 460 7.95 2.57 27.07
N GLU A 461 6.90 3.35 27.26
CA GLU A 461 6.38 4.20 26.19
C GLU A 461 6.97 5.61 26.35
N ALA A 462 7.27 6.27 25.24
CA ALA A 462 7.61 7.68 25.19
C ALA A 462 6.74 8.34 24.12
N GLU A 463 6.19 9.51 24.40
CA GLU A 463 5.28 10.22 23.50
C GLU A 463 5.60 11.71 23.48
N VAL A 464 5.33 12.35 22.35
CA VAL A 464 5.16 13.79 22.25
C VAL A 464 3.81 14.13 21.65
N ASP A 465 3.04 14.97 22.35
CA ASP A 465 1.71 15.42 21.96
C ASP A 465 1.57 16.96 22.01
N ASP A 466 0.38 17.45 21.65
CA ASP A 466 -0.05 18.85 21.78
C ASP A 466 -1.06 19.11 22.92
N GLN A 467 -1.26 18.17 23.85
CA GLN A 467 -2.27 18.22 24.93
C GLN A 467 -2.13 19.47 25.82
N LEU A 468 -0.89 19.92 26.10
CA LEU A 468 -0.63 21.15 26.86
C LEU A 468 -0.46 22.41 25.97
N GLY A 469 -0.91 22.36 24.72
CA GLY A 469 -1.16 23.53 23.86
C GLY A 469 0.02 24.01 23.00
N ALA A 470 1.13 23.28 22.98
CA ALA A 470 2.23 23.49 22.03
C ALA A 470 2.38 22.21 21.18
N ALA A 471 2.35 22.34 19.85
CA ALA A 471 2.43 21.17 18.97
C ALA A 471 3.86 20.60 18.85
N PRO A 472 4.03 19.27 18.63
CA PRO A 472 5.32 18.61 18.47
C PRO A 472 6.29 19.34 17.52
N CYS A 473 7.45 19.72 18.04
CA CYS A 473 8.45 20.44 17.25
C CYS A 473 8.97 19.61 16.07
N ARG A 474 8.89 20.15 14.84
CA ARG A 474 9.59 19.56 13.67
C ARG A 474 11.11 19.55 13.89
N GLY A 475 11.79 18.58 13.30
CA GLY A 475 13.24 18.44 13.33
C GLY A 475 13.69 17.13 13.96
N THR A 476 15.00 17.03 14.23
CA THR A 476 15.62 15.82 14.82
C THR A 476 15.49 15.85 16.33
N TRP A 477 14.82 14.85 16.87
CA TRP A 477 14.72 14.55 18.30
C TRP A 477 15.69 13.43 18.68
N THR A 478 15.90 13.19 19.97
CA THR A 478 16.66 12.02 20.45
C THR A 478 15.90 11.27 21.53
N PHE A 479 15.64 9.98 21.29
CA PHE A 479 15.34 9.00 22.33
C PHE A 479 16.67 8.43 22.84
N ARG A 480 16.95 8.55 24.14
CA ARG A 480 18.19 8.12 24.78
C ARG A 480 17.91 7.00 25.77
N VAL A 481 18.79 6.01 25.79
CA VAL A 481 18.76 4.90 26.75
C VAL A 481 20.12 4.79 27.45
N HIS A 482 20.12 4.74 28.77
CA HIS A 482 21.30 4.51 29.61
C HIS A 482 21.07 3.27 30.48
N GLY A 483 22.05 2.38 30.57
CA GLY A 483 21.93 1.13 31.34
C GLY A 483 22.35 1.32 32.80
N ASP A 484 21.42 1.38 33.74
CA ASP A 484 21.73 1.69 35.14
C ASP A 484 22.42 0.52 35.85
N ASN A 485 21.97 -0.72 35.62
CA ASN A 485 22.52 -1.90 36.29
C ASN A 485 22.31 -3.21 35.52
N ARG A 486 23.34 -4.07 35.63
CA ARG A 486 23.55 -5.45 35.13
C ARG A 486 23.00 -5.85 33.74
N SER A 487 23.81 -6.66 33.07
CA SER A 487 23.49 -7.35 31.81
C SER A 487 23.51 -6.43 30.57
N THR A 488 23.76 -7.05 29.41
CA THR A 488 23.79 -6.40 28.09
C THR A 488 22.42 -6.55 27.46
N SER A 489 21.50 -5.68 27.88
CA SER A 489 20.09 -5.68 27.47
C SER A 489 19.95 -5.66 25.95
N ARG A 490 19.06 -6.48 25.39
CA ARG A 490 18.52 -6.22 24.05
C ARG A 490 17.37 -5.24 24.17
N ILE A 491 17.45 -4.15 23.43
CA ILE A 491 16.32 -3.25 23.20
C ILE A 491 15.66 -3.57 21.85
N SER A 492 14.35 -3.42 21.78
CA SER A 492 13.55 -3.39 20.56
C SER A 492 12.55 -2.26 20.69
N SER A 493 12.45 -1.37 19.71
CA SER A 493 11.46 -0.28 19.74
C SER A 493 10.82 -0.01 18.38
N ALA A 494 9.54 0.37 18.43
CA ALA A 494 8.70 0.72 17.28
C ALA A 494 8.25 2.18 17.38
N SER A 495 8.05 2.86 16.24
CA SER A 495 7.57 4.26 16.20
C SER A 495 6.23 4.43 15.48
N ARG A 496 5.33 5.21 16.10
CA ARG A 496 4.00 5.53 15.56
C ARG A 496 4.00 6.92 14.93
N GLY A 497 4.28 6.99 13.64
CA GLY A 497 4.23 8.24 12.88
C GLY A 497 2.83 8.87 12.85
N PRO A 498 2.71 10.21 12.75
CA PRO A 498 1.42 10.88 12.66
C PRO A 498 0.72 10.52 11.34
N ARG A 499 -0.22 9.57 11.43
CA ARG A 499 -1.35 9.52 10.48
C ARG A 499 -2.34 10.59 10.93
N SER A 500 -2.78 11.44 10.01
CA SER A 500 -3.96 12.28 10.24
C SER A 500 -5.15 11.38 10.60
N MET A 501 -5.77 11.64 11.74
CA MET A 501 -7.09 11.11 12.08
C MET A 501 -8.18 11.77 11.21
#